data_AF-A0A259CJL2-F1
#
_entry.id   AF-A0A259CJL2-F1
#
_cell.length_a   1.000
_cell.length_b   1.000
_cell.length_c   1.000
_cell.angle_alpha   90.00
_cell.angle_beta   90.00
_cell.angle_gamma   90.00
#
_symmetry.space_group_name_H-M   'P 1'
#
loop_
_entity.id
_entity.type
_entity.pdbx_description
1 polymer ?
#
loop_
_entity_poly.entity_id
_entity_poly.type
_entity_poly.pdbx_seq_one_letter_code
_entity_poly.pdbx_strand_id
1 'polypeptide(L)'
;MKLLKNRTIALLSIGLFFPAIVFGHGGDDHHDEMKSKEMVSNQTVHAYETINSEYIKSIKPIIEKKCFDCHGNTTQYPWYYKVPGIKQMIDYDVKEAKKHLNMSKYFPFISHATPLKDLESIKKVTIEGDMPPFRYVLGHWDSRLSKSEKQTIVTWSKNSIATLKGVHNE
;
A
#
# COMPACT_ATOMS: atom_id res chain seq x y z
N MET A 1 16.86 25.75 -83.77
CA MET A 1 17.89 26.32 -84.69
C MET A 1 18.80 27.23 -83.86
N LYS A 2 20.13 27.12 -84.02
CA LYS A 2 21.18 27.58 -83.06
C LYS A 2 21.14 26.77 -81.74
N LEU A 3 22.12 25.92 -81.38
CA LEU A 3 23.59 26.06 -81.18
C LEU A 3 23.90 26.75 -79.84
N LEU A 4 24.36 26.05 -78.79
CA LEU A 4 25.63 25.31 -78.53
C LEU A 4 26.78 26.17 -77.95
N LYS A 5 27.10 25.93 -76.66
CA LYS A 5 28.45 26.03 -76.03
C LYS A 5 28.37 25.30 -74.67
N ASN A 6 28.96 24.13 -74.47
CA ASN A 6 30.36 23.84 -74.09
C ASN A 6 30.76 24.55 -72.78
N ARG A 7 31.39 23.92 -71.77
CA ARG A 7 32.39 22.82 -71.73
C ARG A 7 32.10 21.91 -70.50
N THR A 8 32.36 20.59 -70.38
CA THR A 8 33.58 19.75 -70.56
C THR A 8 34.80 20.19 -69.71
N ILE A 9 35.58 19.33 -69.02
CA ILE A 9 35.57 17.85 -68.87
C ILE A 9 36.26 17.41 -67.54
N ALA A 10 36.12 16.11 -67.22
CA ALA A 10 36.77 15.29 -66.17
C ALA A 10 38.33 15.24 -66.22
N LEU A 11 39.13 14.49 -65.45
CA LEU A 11 39.03 13.43 -64.39
C LEU A 11 39.90 13.89 -63.16
N LEU A 12 40.34 13.16 -62.11
CA LEU A 12 40.42 11.74 -61.65
C LEU A 12 39.85 11.65 -60.19
N SER A 13 39.54 10.53 -59.52
CA SER A 13 40.05 9.14 -59.38
C SER A 13 41.18 8.93 -58.34
N ILE A 14 40.81 8.46 -57.14
CA ILE A 14 41.46 7.46 -56.24
C ILE A 14 40.47 7.19 -55.10
N GLY A 15 40.37 5.97 -54.57
CA GLY A 15 39.37 5.63 -53.54
C GLY A 15 39.82 4.58 -52.52
N LEU A 16 39.20 4.66 -51.33
CA LEU A 16 39.15 3.70 -50.22
C LEU A 16 37.72 3.83 -49.63
N PHE A 17 36.88 2.81 -49.52
CA PHE A 17 36.90 1.66 -48.57
C PHE A 17 36.72 2.03 -47.09
N PHE A 18 35.98 1.17 -46.36
CA PHE A 18 35.59 1.27 -44.94
C PHE A 18 34.46 2.28 -44.61
N PRO A 19 33.62 2.01 -43.57
CA PRO A 19 32.28 1.49 -43.89
C PRO A 19 31.14 2.22 -43.16
N ALA A 20 29.92 1.69 -43.31
CA ALA A 20 28.74 2.16 -42.59
C ALA A 20 28.92 2.01 -41.07
N ILE A 21 29.01 3.13 -40.35
CA ILE A 21 28.90 3.16 -38.89
C ILE A 21 27.43 2.98 -38.53
N VAL A 22 27.02 1.73 -38.37
CA VAL A 22 25.81 1.39 -37.62
C VAL A 22 26.04 1.78 -36.17
N PHE A 23 25.39 2.84 -35.70
CA PHE A 23 25.40 3.24 -34.29
C PHE A 23 24.54 2.28 -33.46
N GLY A 24 25.05 1.06 -33.26
CA GLY A 24 24.60 0.13 -32.22
C GLY A 24 25.47 0.28 -30.99
N HIS A 25 25.03 1.10 -30.03
CA HIS A 25 25.52 1.17 -28.65
C HIS A 25 24.38 1.71 -27.77
N GLY A 26 24.27 1.22 -26.53
CA GLY A 26 23.02 1.28 -25.75
C GLY A 26 22.39 -0.12 -25.63
N GLY A 27 23.17 -1.07 -25.15
CA GLY A 27 22.64 -2.35 -24.66
C GLY A 27 22.24 -2.16 -23.20
N ASP A 28 21.12 -1.49 -22.97
CA ASP A 28 20.72 -1.02 -21.65
C ASP A 28 20.37 -2.21 -20.72
N ASP A 29 20.87 -2.20 -19.48
CA ASP A 29 20.94 -3.35 -18.56
C ASP A 29 19.59 -3.74 -17.90
N HIS A 30 18.48 -3.66 -18.63
CA HIS A 30 17.11 -3.85 -18.14
C HIS A 30 16.83 -5.22 -17.47
N HIS A 31 17.68 -6.22 -17.69
CA HIS A 31 17.52 -7.54 -17.07
C HIS A 31 17.69 -7.53 -15.54
N ASP A 32 18.60 -6.72 -14.99
CA ASP A 32 18.85 -6.71 -13.54
C ASP A 32 17.85 -5.81 -12.79
N GLU A 33 17.31 -4.77 -13.45
CA GLU A 33 16.15 -4.00 -12.94
C GLU A 33 14.90 -4.90 -12.83
N MET A 34 14.61 -5.72 -13.85
CA MET A 34 13.46 -6.64 -13.78
C MET A 34 13.64 -7.69 -12.68
N LYS A 35 14.83 -8.26 -12.54
CA LYS A 35 15.14 -9.29 -11.53
C LYS A 35 15.09 -8.76 -10.09
N SER A 36 15.66 -7.59 -9.83
CA SER A 36 15.58 -6.95 -8.50
C SER A 36 14.13 -6.58 -8.14
N LYS A 37 13.37 -6.04 -9.10
CA LYS A 37 11.94 -5.73 -8.94
C LYS A 37 11.08 -6.96 -8.68
N GLU A 38 11.37 -8.08 -9.34
CA GLU A 38 10.73 -9.38 -9.08
C GLU A 38 11.07 -9.91 -7.68
N MET A 39 12.34 -9.82 -7.26
CA MET A 39 12.79 -10.26 -5.94
C MET A 39 12.12 -9.45 -4.82
N VAL A 40 12.12 -8.12 -4.91
CA VAL A 40 11.45 -7.21 -3.95
C VAL A 40 9.93 -7.44 -3.95
N SER A 41 9.32 -7.73 -5.10
CA SER A 41 7.89 -8.09 -5.19
C SER A 41 7.59 -9.38 -4.43
N ASN A 42 8.36 -10.45 -4.67
CA ASN A 42 8.17 -11.75 -4.01
C ASN A 42 8.40 -11.66 -2.49
N GLN A 43 9.40 -10.89 -2.06
CA GLN A 43 9.68 -10.62 -0.66
C GLN A 43 8.57 -9.79 0.01
N THR A 44 7.98 -8.82 -0.71
CA THR A 44 6.82 -8.04 -0.26
C THR A 44 5.59 -8.94 -0.06
N VAL A 45 5.33 -9.87 -0.99
CA VAL A 45 4.25 -10.86 -0.86
C VAL A 45 4.45 -11.74 0.38
N HIS A 46 5.63 -12.34 0.55
CA HIS A 46 5.95 -13.17 1.72
C HIS A 46 5.84 -12.40 3.04
N ALA A 47 6.21 -11.11 3.07
CA ALA A 47 6.01 -10.25 4.22
C ALA A 47 4.52 -10.05 4.55
N TYR A 48 3.66 -9.81 3.54
CA TYR A 48 2.21 -9.71 3.75
C TYR A 48 1.58 -11.03 4.20
N GLU A 49 2.02 -12.18 3.67
CA GLU A 49 1.59 -13.51 4.11
C GLU A 49 1.97 -13.77 5.57
N THR A 50 3.21 -13.45 5.96
CA THR A 50 3.69 -13.54 7.35
C THR A 50 2.84 -12.68 8.29
N ILE A 51 2.56 -11.43 7.91
CA ILE A 51 1.73 -10.49 8.70
C ILE A 51 0.29 -11.00 8.81
N ASN A 52 -0.26 -11.58 7.73
CA ASN A 52 -1.61 -12.13 7.68
C ASN A 52 -1.76 -13.41 8.53
N SER A 53 -0.76 -14.28 8.56
CA SER A 53 -0.80 -15.50 9.38
C SER A 53 -1.01 -15.18 10.87
N GLU A 54 -0.18 -14.30 11.43
CA GLU A 54 -0.34 -13.85 12.83
C GLU A 54 -1.55 -12.93 13.04
N TYR A 55 -1.95 -12.15 12.03
CA TYR A 55 -3.19 -11.36 12.09
C TYR A 55 -4.42 -12.25 12.24
N ILE A 56 -4.59 -13.27 11.39
CA ILE A 56 -5.74 -14.20 11.42
C ILE A 56 -5.79 -14.96 12.73
N LYS A 57 -4.63 -15.45 13.20
CA LYS A 57 -4.46 -16.28 14.39
C LYS A 57 -4.66 -15.52 15.71
N SER A 58 -4.07 -14.34 15.81
CA SER A 58 -3.84 -13.66 17.10
C SER A 58 -4.56 -12.32 17.24
N ILE A 59 -4.92 -11.65 16.14
CA ILE A 59 -5.39 -10.25 16.14
C ILE A 59 -6.85 -10.12 15.70
N LYS A 60 -7.22 -10.83 14.64
CA LYS A 60 -8.56 -10.80 14.02
C LYS A 60 -9.70 -10.98 15.05
N PRO A 61 -9.65 -11.96 15.99
CA PRO A 61 -10.71 -12.12 16.99
C PRO A 61 -10.89 -10.92 17.94
N ILE A 62 -9.83 -10.13 18.15
CA ILE A 62 -9.86 -8.93 19.01
C ILE A 62 -10.53 -7.80 18.23
N ILE A 63 -10.03 -7.48 17.03
CA ILE A 63 -10.52 -6.35 16.23
C ILE A 63 -11.93 -6.60 15.65
N GLU A 64 -12.33 -7.85 15.42
CA GLU A 64 -13.71 -8.22 15.08
C GLU A 64 -14.69 -7.80 16.19
N LYS A 65 -14.28 -7.89 17.47
CA LYS A 65 -15.08 -7.45 18.62
C LYS A 65 -14.94 -5.96 18.94
N LYS A 66 -13.83 -5.32 18.58
CA LYS A 66 -13.41 -4.02 19.14
C LYS A 66 -13.30 -2.87 18.12
N CYS A 67 -13.26 -3.19 16.83
CA CYS A 67 -12.96 -2.23 15.76
C CYS A 67 -13.87 -2.37 14.53
N PHE A 68 -14.40 -3.58 14.26
CA PHE A 68 -15.09 -3.87 13.00
C PHE A 68 -16.41 -3.13 12.80
N ASP A 69 -17.10 -2.72 13.86
CA ASP A 69 -18.32 -1.92 13.73
C ASP A 69 -18.07 -0.62 12.95
N CYS A 70 -16.89 0.00 13.11
CA CYS A 70 -16.49 1.15 12.30
C CYS A 70 -15.61 0.76 11.10
N HIS A 71 -14.65 -0.16 11.25
CA HIS A 71 -13.59 -0.41 10.24
C HIS A 71 -13.78 -1.67 9.40
N GLY A 72 -14.69 -2.57 9.76
CA GLY A 72 -14.86 -3.89 9.15
C GLY A 72 -15.81 -3.90 7.94
N ASN A 73 -16.12 -5.10 7.44
CA ASN A 73 -17.07 -5.25 6.33
C ASN A 73 -18.52 -4.92 6.74
N THR A 74 -18.94 -5.36 7.93
CA THR A 74 -20.31 -5.21 8.46
C THR A 74 -20.27 -4.38 9.74
N THR A 75 -21.24 -3.48 9.90
CA THR A 75 -21.41 -2.63 11.09
C THR A 75 -22.61 -3.11 11.90
N GLN A 76 -22.43 -3.37 13.21
CA GLN A 76 -23.55 -3.60 14.11
C GLN A 76 -24.11 -2.26 14.57
N TYR A 77 -25.29 -1.91 14.08
CA TYR A 77 -25.94 -0.65 14.42
C TYR A 77 -26.73 -0.77 15.74
N PRO A 78 -26.56 0.15 16.71
CA PRO A 78 -27.33 0.14 17.95
C PRO A 78 -28.81 0.46 17.68
N TRP A 79 -29.71 0.09 18.61
CA TRP A 79 -31.16 0.24 18.45
C TRP A 79 -31.60 1.67 18.08
N TYR A 80 -30.90 2.69 18.58
CA TYR A 80 -31.17 4.11 18.32
C TYR A 80 -30.67 4.61 16.95
N TYR A 81 -29.97 3.81 16.15
CA TYR A 81 -29.55 4.16 14.79
C TYR A 81 -30.73 4.52 13.86
N LYS A 82 -31.94 4.04 14.15
CA LYS A 82 -33.16 4.39 13.40
C LYS A 82 -33.64 5.82 13.62
N VAL A 83 -33.10 6.55 14.60
CA VAL A 83 -33.49 7.94 14.92
C VAL A 83 -32.89 8.91 13.90
N PRO A 84 -33.69 9.75 13.22
CA PRO A 84 -33.19 10.79 12.31
C PRO A 84 -32.20 11.73 13.00
N GLY A 85 -31.18 12.19 12.25
CA GLY A 85 -30.04 12.94 12.77
C GLY A 85 -28.96 12.00 13.31
N ILE A 86 -29.30 11.11 14.25
CA ILE A 86 -28.36 10.13 14.81
C ILE A 86 -27.93 9.13 13.73
N LYS A 87 -28.85 8.67 12.87
CA LYS A 87 -28.53 7.82 11.71
C LYS A 87 -27.43 8.43 10.85
N GLN A 88 -27.61 9.68 10.43
CA GLN A 88 -26.67 10.40 9.56
C GLN A 88 -25.31 10.63 10.23
N MET A 89 -25.28 10.88 11.55
CA MET A 89 -24.04 11.00 12.31
C MET A 89 -23.25 9.68 12.32
N ILE A 90 -23.93 8.55 12.57
CA ILE A 90 -23.28 7.23 12.58
C ILE A 90 -22.86 6.82 11.16
N ASP A 91 -23.70 7.06 10.15
CA ASP A 91 -23.35 6.82 8.73
C ASP A 91 -22.08 7.61 8.33
N TYR A 92 -21.95 8.86 8.81
CA TYR A 92 -20.78 9.71 8.58
C TYR A 92 -19.54 9.19 9.33
N ASP A 93 -19.62 8.95 10.63
CA ASP A 93 -18.50 8.48 11.45
C ASP A 93 -17.95 7.14 10.94
N VAL A 94 -18.82 6.19 10.55
CA VAL A 94 -18.44 4.90 9.94
C VAL A 94 -17.82 5.10 8.55
N LYS A 95 -18.34 6.01 7.73
CA LYS A 95 -17.78 6.32 6.41
C LYS A 95 -16.39 6.94 6.52
N GLU A 96 -16.19 7.87 7.45
CA GLU A 96 -14.91 8.54 7.67
C GLU A 96 -13.87 7.57 8.24
N ALA A 97 -14.27 6.73 9.20
CA ALA A 97 -13.43 5.64 9.73
C ALA A 97 -12.91 4.72 8.61
N LYS A 98 -13.75 4.34 7.64
CA LYS A 98 -13.36 3.50 6.48
C LYS A 98 -12.57 4.23 5.39
N LYS A 99 -12.54 5.57 5.35
CA LYS A 99 -11.53 6.31 4.54
C LYS A 99 -10.16 6.25 5.20
N HIS A 100 -10.13 6.39 6.54
CA HIS A 100 -8.88 6.35 7.27
C HIS A 100 -8.27 4.96 7.26
N LEU A 101 -9.06 3.92 7.55
CA LEU A 101 -8.62 2.53 7.56
C LEU A 101 -9.80 1.56 7.40
N ASN A 102 -9.72 0.63 6.45
CA ASN A 102 -10.78 -0.33 6.16
C ASN A 102 -10.24 -1.77 6.15
N MET A 103 -10.67 -2.52 7.17
CA MET A 103 -10.30 -3.90 7.50
C MET A 103 -11.31 -4.93 6.94
N SER A 104 -12.14 -4.56 5.96
CA SER A 104 -13.00 -5.52 5.22
C SER A 104 -12.22 -6.59 4.46
N LYS A 105 -10.92 -6.35 4.23
CA LYS A 105 -9.93 -7.32 3.76
C LYS A 105 -8.83 -7.50 4.81
N TYR A 106 -8.07 -8.58 4.66
CA TYR A 106 -6.82 -8.79 5.42
C TYR A 106 -5.72 -7.83 4.94
N PHE A 107 -4.52 -7.92 5.50
CA PHE A 107 -3.41 -7.01 5.20
C PHE A 107 -2.86 -7.23 3.76
N PRO A 108 -2.44 -6.19 3.02
CA PRO A 108 -2.54 -4.77 3.33
C PRO A 108 -4.00 -4.28 3.34
N PHE A 109 -4.34 -3.45 4.34
CA PHE A 109 -5.69 -2.90 4.48
C PHE A 109 -5.99 -1.87 3.38
N ILE A 110 -7.28 -1.57 3.19
CA ILE A 110 -7.70 -0.50 2.29
C ILE A 110 -7.62 0.82 3.08
N SER A 111 -6.74 1.73 2.69
CA SER A 111 -6.58 3.04 3.33
C SER A 111 -6.18 4.11 2.32
N HIS A 112 -5.99 5.34 2.80
CA HIS A 112 -5.39 6.45 2.06
C HIS A 112 -3.87 6.58 2.33
N ALA A 113 -3.28 5.64 3.06
CA ALA A 113 -1.91 5.66 3.56
C ALA A 113 -1.12 4.47 3.01
N THR A 114 0.15 4.34 3.40
CA THR A 114 0.93 3.12 3.09
C THR A 114 0.66 2.04 4.15
N PRO A 115 0.79 0.74 3.83
CA PRO A 115 0.55 -0.35 4.79
C PRO A 115 1.43 -0.24 6.05
N LEU A 116 2.65 0.32 5.91
CA LEU A 116 3.52 0.67 7.03
C LEU A 116 2.94 1.78 7.92
N LYS A 117 2.33 2.81 7.33
CA LYS A 117 1.68 3.91 8.07
C LYS A 117 0.39 3.47 8.75
N ASP A 118 -0.35 2.53 8.18
CA ASP A 118 -1.49 1.90 8.84
C ASP A 118 -1.05 1.16 10.12
N LEU A 119 0.00 0.33 10.04
CA LEU A 119 0.54 -0.37 11.21
C LEU A 119 1.12 0.60 12.26
N GLU A 120 1.80 1.67 11.84
CA GLU A 120 2.27 2.72 12.76
C GLU A 120 1.09 3.43 13.46
N SER A 121 -0.03 3.64 12.76
CA SER A 121 -1.24 4.27 13.28
C SER A 121 -2.03 3.36 14.23
N ILE A 122 -2.26 2.10 13.85
CA ILE A 122 -2.91 1.07 14.70
C ILE A 122 -2.15 0.93 16.02
N LYS A 123 -0.82 0.81 15.96
CA LYS A 123 0.06 0.77 17.14
C LYS A 123 -0.11 2.01 18.02
N LYS A 124 -0.13 3.21 17.42
CA LYS A 124 -0.26 4.49 18.14
C LYS A 124 -1.58 4.56 18.91
N VAL A 125 -2.73 4.46 18.22
CA VAL A 125 -4.06 4.60 18.85
C VAL A 125 -4.34 3.49 19.87
N THR A 126 -3.73 2.31 19.71
CA THR A 126 -3.81 1.21 20.69
C THR A 126 -3.07 1.55 21.98
N ILE A 127 -1.87 2.14 21.89
CA ILE A 127 -1.11 2.57 23.07
C ILE A 127 -1.88 3.67 23.80
N GLU A 128 -2.18 4.77 23.10
CA GLU A 128 -2.80 5.97 23.66
C GLU A 128 -4.23 5.70 24.19
N GLY A 129 -5.00 4.86 23.49
CA GLY A 129 -6.37 4.50 23.87
C GLY A 129 -7.45 5.37 23.24
N ASP A 130 -7.08 6.20 22.25
CA ASP A 130 -7.98 7.04 21.45
C ASP A 130 -9.08 6.24 20.73
N MET A 131 -8.83 4.94 20.50
CA MET A 131 -9.78 4.02 19.86
C MET A 131 -10.34 2.98 20.87
N PRO A 132 -11.68 2.75 20.88
CA PRO A 132 -12.70 3.52 20.17
C PRO A 132 -12.97 4.89 20.84
N PRO A 133 -13.45 5.91 20.09
CA PRO A 133 -13.63 7.26 20.62
C PRO A 133 -14.60 7.31 21.81
N PHE A 134 -14.36 8.24 22.76
CA PHE A 134 -15.14 8.31 24.01
C PHE A 134 -16.67 8.36 23.81
N ARG A 135 -17.17 9.06 22.78
CA ARG A 135 -18.61 9.11 22.45
C ARG A 135 -19.20 7.72 22.14
N TYR A 136 -18.43 6.83 21.52
CA TYR A 136 -18.85 5.45 21.24
C TYR A 136 -18.85 4.59 22.51
N VAL A 137 -17.82 4.75 23.36
CA VAL A 137 -17.68 4.04 24.65
C VAL A 137 -18.85 4.32 25.60
N LEU A 138 -19.46 5.52 25.55
CA LEU A 138 -20.65 5.84 26.36
C LEU A 138 -21.86 4.93 26.07
N GLY A 139 -21.99 4.43 24.83
CA GLY A 139 -22.99 3.43 24.46
C GLY A 139 -22.49 1.98 24.50
N HIS A 140 -21.19 1.78 24.33
CA HIS A 140 -20.55 0.47 24.13
C HIS A 140 -19.35 0.33 25.08
N TRP A 141 -19.62 0.23 26.39
CA TRP A 141 -18.57 0.25 27.43
C TRP A 141 -17.58 -0.92 27.32
N ASP A 142 -18.02 -2.06 26.78
CA ASP A 142 -17.25 -3.28 26.59
C ASP A 142 -16.35 -3.25 25.33
N SER A 143 -16.52 -2.26 24.46
CA SER A 143 -15.69 -2.04 23.26
C SER A 143 -14.25 -1.62 23.57
N ARG A 144 -13.95 -1.23 24.82
CA ARG A 144 -12.59 -0.89 25.27
C ARG A 144 -11.65 -2.10 25.22
N LEU A 145 -10.44 -1.90 24.70
CA LEU A 145 -9.37 -2.90 24.74
C LEU A 145 -8.85 -3.07 26.17
N SER A 146 -8.80 -4.31 26.64
CA SER A 146 -8.12 -4.71 27.88
C SER A 146 -6.59 -4.61 27.76
N LYS A 147 -5.88 -4.72 28.89
CA LYS A 147 -4.40 -4.62 28.91
C LYS A 147 -3.72 -5.70 28.05
N SER A 148 -4.24 -6.93 28.06
CA SER A 148 -3.75 -8.03 27.23
C SER A 148 -4.05 -7.79 25.75
N GLU A 149 -5.29 -7.44 25.39
CA GLU A 149 -5.66 -7.12 24.00
C GLU A 149 -4.80 -6.00 23.41
N LYS A 150 -4.57 -4.90 24.17
CA LYS A 150 -3.64 -3.83 23.79
C LYS A 150 -2.23 -4.35 23.56
N GLN A 151 -1.68 -5.16 24.47
CA GLN A 151 -0.32 -5.69 24.36
C GLN A 151 -0.17 -6.61 23.14
N THR A 152 -1.16 -7.47 22.86
CA THR A 152 -1.16 -8.36 21.69
C THR A 152 -1.13 -7.55 20.38
N ILE A 153 -2.01 -6.57 20.22
CA ILE A 153 -2.04 -5.69 19.03
C ILE A 153 -0.72 -4.91 18.88
N VAL A 154 -0.22 -4.28 19.95
CA VAL A 154 1.03 -3.51 19.91
C VAL A 154 2.24 -4.39 19.58
N THR A 155 2.26 -5.64 20.02
CA THR A 155 3.33 -6.59 19.71
C THR A 155 3.30 -6.98 18.23
N TRP A 156 2.14 -7.38 17.71
CA TRP A 156 1.98 -7.67 16.29
C TRP A 156 2.34 -6.47 15.41
N SER A 157 1.79 -5.28 15.67
CA SER A 157 2.10 -4.10 14.86
C SER A 157 3.58 -3.72 14.89
N LYS A 158 4.28 -3.89 16.04
CA LYS A 158 5.75 -3.70 16.10
C LYS A 158 6.48 -4.70 15.20
N ASN A 159 6.12 -5.97 15.25
CA ASN A 159 6.75 -7.02 14.46
C ASN A 159 6.49 -6.81 12.96
N SER A 160 5.25 -6.55 12.57
CA SER A 160 4.87 -6.26 11.18
C SER A 160 5.56 -5.01 10.62
N ILE A 161 5.75 -3.96 11.42
CA ILE A 161 6.55 -2.78 11.04
C ILE A 161 8.01 -3.16 10.77
N ALA A 162 8.60 -4.04 11.58
CA ALA A 162 9.97 -4.51 11.38
C ALA A 162 10.09 -5.35 10.11
N THR A 163 9.13 -6.27 9.86
CA THR A 163 9.08 -7.08 8.63
C THR A 163 9.06 -6.20 7.38
N LEU A 164 8.15 -5.22 7.30
CA LEU A 164 8.07 -4.34 6.12
C LEU A 164 9.29 -3.42 5.97
N LYS A 165 9.93 -3.01 7.07
CA LYS A 165 11.16 -2.22 7.00
C LYS A 165 12.36 -3.05 6.53
N GLY A 166 12.36 -4.37 6.73
CA GLY A 166 13.34 -5.25 6.07
C GLY A 166 13.24 -5.15 4.54
N VAL A 167 12.06 -5.43 3.99
CA VAL A 167 11.81 -5.45 2.52
C VAL A 167 12.04 -4.10 1.82
N HIS A 168 12.09 -2.99 2.55
CA HIS A 168 12.34 -1.66 2.00
C HIS A 168 13.76 -1.13 2.27
N ASN A 169 14.62 -1.94 2.88
CA ASN A 169 16.03 -1.62 3.18
C ASN A 169 17.01 -2.56 2.44
N GLU A 170 16.50 -3.40 1.53
CA GLU A 170 17.22 -4.35 0.67
C GLU A 170 17.08 -3.93 -0.81
#